data_AF-A8XU13-F1
#
_entry.id   AF-A8XU13-F1
#
_cell.length_a   1.000
_cell.length_b   1.000
_cell.length_c   1.000
_cell.angle_alpha   90.00
_cell.angle_beta   90.00
_cell.angle_gamma   90.00
#
_symmetry.space_group_name_H-M   'P 1'
#
loop_
_entity.id
_entity.type
_entity.pdbx_description
1 polymer ?
#
loop_
_entity_poly.entity_id
_entity_poly.type
_entity_poly.pdbx_seq_one_letter_code
_entity_poly.pdbx_strand_id
1 'polypeptide(L)'
;MWRLQFFLSILPLINTAICPACPTGGIWSEWTAVGTCATTCGACSTQNYTRTCLSDALKDCKCSGPTTTTQLCGTQACNYPRVNGPKPPCCTGTPTVINNWYHCVNSSTSQTRGSTFCCPTGGIWGDWSAWAKKDEKSVEFTRTRSCLTGGLNCVCDGEIEETKYACPCGPLKTITPENNPCASKTTKTPYAIRDPAYFPSTCDATVMLANSNFRQPFYTFNEEKKKYTCTTGFVNQSGQCQIGEFPTGDTDTSGQFWRFTFNCNLETGAWDRKFDEYDMKGITHIAQFYAKTD
;
A
#
# COMPACT_ATOMS: atom_id res chain seq x y z
N MET A 1 -62.27 -17.19 -11.62
CA MET A 1 -61.30 -16.57 -12.55
C MET A 1 -59.90 -16.95 -12.08
N TRP A 2 -59.24 -17.82 -12.82
CA TRP A 2 -57.93 -18.39 -12.52
C TRP A 2 -56.85 -17.33 -12.81
N ARG A 3 -56.04 -16.94 -11.82
CA ARG A 3 -54.83 -16.14 -12.08
C ARG A 3 -53.62 -17.08 -12.05
N LEU A 4 -53.12 -17.38 -13.23
CA LEU A 4 -51.87 -18.09 -13.46
C LEU A 4 -50.71 -17.16 -13.04
N GLN A 5 -50.10 -17.40 -11.88
CA GLN A 5 -48.84 -16.73 -11.50
C GLN A 5 -47.67 -17.52 -12.08
N PHE A 6 -47.12 -17.01 -13.18
CA PHE A 6 -45.79 -17.41 -13.66
C PHE A 6 -44.74 -16.92 -12.66
N PHE A 7 -44.27 -17.80 -11.79
CA PHE A 7 -43.02 -17.60 -11.06
C PHE A 7 -41.87 -17.77 -12.07
N LEU A 8 -41.43 -16.66 -12.66
CA LEU A 8 -40.15 -16.62 -13.36
C LEU A 8 -39.06 -16.62 -12.29
N SER A 9 -38.64 -17.82 -11.89
CA SER A 9 -37.46 -18.05 -11.07
C SER A 9 -36.21 -17.71 -11.90
N ILE A 10 -35.83 -16.43 -11.89
CA ILE A 10 -34.52 -15.99 -12.34
C ILE A 10 -33.55 -16.29 -11.19
N LEU A 11 -32.98 -17.49 -11.21
CA LEU A 11 -31.73 -17.75 -10.50
C LEU A 11 -30.66 -16.89 -11.18
N PRO A 12 -30.05 -15.90 -10.51
CA PRO A 12 -28.84 -15.31 -11.05
C PRO A 12 -27.74 -16.37 -10.98
N LEU A 13 -27.50 -17.07 -12.10
CA LEU A 13 -26.22 -17.73 -12.38
C LEU A 13 -25.20 -16.63 -12.67
N ILE A 14 -24.80 -15.91 -11.62
CA ILE A 14 -23.52 -15.23 -11.59
C ILE A 14 -22.60 -16.14 -10.79
N ASN A 15 -22.04 -17.13 -11.49
CA ASN A 15 -20.77 -17.67 -11.08
C ASN A 15 -19.67 -16.70 -11.56
N THR A 16 -19.78 -15.43 -11.14
CA THR A 16 -18.63 -14.53 -11.17
C THR A 16 -17.76 -14.99 -10.01
N ALA A 17 -16.68 -15.67 -10.34
CA ALA A 17 -15.56 -15.78 -9.41
C ALA A 17 -15.15 -14.35 -9.06
N ILE A 18 -15.61 -13.87 -7.91
CA ILE A 18 -15.16 -12.61 -7.35
C ILE A 18 -13.74 -12.91 -6.87
N CYS A 19 -12.76 -12.56 -7.68
CA CYS A 19 -11.41 -12.35 -7.16
C CYS A 19 -11.40 -10.98 -6.49
N PRO A 20 -11.39 -10.94 -5.14
CA PRO A 20 -10.57 -9.97 -4.44
C PRO A 20 -9.83 -10.67 -3.28
N ALA A 21 -9.49 -11.96 -3.45
CA ALA A 21 -8.67 -12.69 -2.50
C ALA A 21 -7.44 -13.22 -3.24
N CYS A 22 -6.26 -12.94 -2.70
CA CYS A 22 -5.03 -13.53 -3.20
C CYS A 22 -5.19 -15.05 -3.29
N PRO A 23 -4.83 -15.70 -4.42
CA PRO A 23 -4.82 -17.16 -4.48
C PRO A 23 -3.98 -17.72 -3.34
N THR A 24 -4.51 -18.74 -2.65
CA THR A 24 -3.77 -19.42 -1.59
C THR A 24 -2.44 -19.95 -2.16
N GLY A 25 -1.31 -19.45 -1.66
CA GLY A 25 0.01 -19.80 -2.16
C GLY A 25 0.60 -18.87 -3.22
N GLY A 26 -0.02 -17.71 -3.45
CA GLY A 26 0.49 -16.61 -4.28
C GLY A 26 0.40 -16.88 -5.79
N ILE A 27 0.99 -15.98 -6.57
CA ILE A 27 1.03 -16.06 -8.03
C ILE A 27 2.45 -16.38 -8.45
N TRP A 28 2.66 -17.59 -8.98
CA TRP A 28 3.96 -18.05 -9.49
C TRP A 28 4.10 -17.77 -10.99
N SER A 29 5.33 -17.54 -11.45
CA SER A 29 5.65 -17.65 -12.87
C SER A 29 5.59 -19.10 -13.34
N GLU A 30 5.59 -19.30 -14.66
CA GLU A 30 5.88 -20.60 -15.25
C GLU A 30 7.28 -21.10 -14.86
N TRP A 31 7.43 -22.43 -14.84
CA TRP A 31 8.72 -23.07 -14.61
C TRP A 31 9.62 -22.91 -15.83
N THR A 32 10.81 -22.35 -15.63
CA THR A 32 11.83 -22.15 -16.67
C THR A 32 12.95 -23.16 -16.51
N ALA A 33 13.34 -23.83 -17.59
CA ALA A 33 14.44 -24.77 -17.58
C ALA A 33 15.79 -24.05 -17.43
N VAL A 34 16.65 -24.56 -16.54
CA VAL A 34 18.01 -24.05 -16.33
C VAL A 34 18.98 -24.90 -17.13
N GLY A 35 19.59 -24.32 -18.17
CA GLY A 35 20.54 -25.01 -19.04
C GLY A 35 19.91 -25.82 -20.17
N THR A 36 20.58 -26.88 -20.61
CA THR A 36 20.09 -27.81 -21.64
C THR A 36 19.95 -29.22 -21.07
N CYS A 37 18.96 -29.97 -21.56
CA CYS A 37 18.85 -31.38 -21.20
C CYS A 37 19.98 -32.19 -21.83
N ALA A 38 20.63 -33.05 -21.05
CA ALA A 38 21.70 -33.91 -21.53
C ALA A 38 21.23 -34.97 -22.56
N THR A 39 19.94 -35.27 -22.59
CA THR A 39 19.33 -36.19 -23.57
C THR A 39 18.17 -35.53 -24.29
N THR A 40 18.00 -35.84 -25.57
CA THR A 40 16.93 -35.26 -26.41
C THR A 40 15.66 -36.09 -26.42
N CYS A 41 15.74 -37.37 -26.04
CA CYS A 41 14.62 -38.30 -26.00
C CYS A 41 14.74 -39.33 -24.86
N GLY A 42 13.60 -39.94 -24.52
CA GLY A 42 13.48 -41.09 -23.65
C GLY A 42 13.36 -40.77 -22.16
N ALA A 43 13.29 -39.50 -21.76
CA ALA A 43 13.27 -39.08 -20.35
C ALA A 43 14.43 -39.72 -19.52
N CYS A 44 15.64 -39.62 -20.05
CA CYS A 44 16.82 -40.32 -19.52
C CYS A 44 17.71 -39.44 -18.65
N SER A 45 17.40 -38.15 -18.58
CA SER A 45 18.12 -37.17 -17.78
C SER A 45 17.14 -36.27 -17.07
N THR A 46 17.62 -35.62 -16.02
CA THR A 46 16.89 -34.60 -15.28
C THR A 46 17.50 -33.23 -15.55
N GLN A 47 16.67 -32.21 -15.45
CA GLN A 47 17.07 -30.82 -15.53
C GLN A 47 16.44 -30.04 -14.38
N ASN A 48 17.13 -28.99 -13.93
CA ASN A 48 16.60 -28.07 -12.95
C ASN A 48 15.69 -27.05 -13.61
N TYR A 49 14.59 -26.73 -12.95
CA TYR A 49 13.65 -25.70 -13.33
C TYR A 49 13.55 -24.68 -12.20
N THR A 50 13.40 -23.42 -12.56
CA THR A 50 13.22 -22.30 -11.64
C THR A 50 11.91 -21.58 -11.93
N ARG A 51 11.31 -20.98 -10.90
CA ARG A 51 10.17 -20.07 -11.04
C ARG A 51 10.32 -18.92 -10.05
N THR A 52 9.67 -17.81 -10.34
CA THR A 52 9.71 -16.60 -9.52
C THR A 52 8.32 -16.29 -8.98
N CYS A 53 8.23 -15.77 -7.75
CA CYS A 53 6.98 -15.29 -7.21
C CYS A 53 6.65 -13.92 -7.81
N LEU A 54 5.52 -13.82 -8.50
CA LEU A 54 5.08 -12.60 -9.18
C LEU A 54 4.25 -11.70 -8.25
N SER A 55 3.67 -12.26 -7.20
CA SER A 55 2.90 -11.52 -6.20
C SER A 55 3.74 -11.04 -5.02
N ASP A 56 5.07 -11.04 -5.13
CA ASP A 56 5.96 -10.73 -4.01
C ASP A 56 5.85 -9.29 -3.49
N ALA A 57 5.47 -8.36 -4.37
CA ALA A 57 5.26 -6.96 -4.02
C ALA A 57 3.91 -6.69 -3.33
N LEU A 58 3.00 -7.66 -3.30
CA LEU A 58 1.67 -7.51 -2.71
C LEU A 58 1.70 -7.93 -1.24
N LYS A 59 1.15 -7.08 -0.37
CA LYS A 59 0.91 -7.41 1.03
C LYS A 59 -0.06 -8.60 1.13
N ASP A 60 0.25 -9.56 2.00
CA ASP A 60 -0.56 -10.76 2.26
C ASP A 60 -0.75 -11.72 1.06
N CYS A 61 0.14 -11.64 0.06
CA CYS A 61 0.05 -12.40 -1.20
C CYS A 61 1.31 -13.24 -1.50
N LYS A 62 2.03 -13.65 -0.46
CA LYS A 62 3.30 -14.36 -0.60
C LYS A 62 3.13 -15.75 -1.21
N CYS A 63 4.03 -16.08 -2.13
CA CYS A 63 4.01 -17.40 -2.72
C CYS A 63 4.46 -18.47 -1.72
N SER A 64 3.78 -19.62 -1.74
CA SER A 64 4.16 -20.78 -0.93
C SER A 64 4.64 -21.92 -1.83
N GLY A 65 5.72 -22.59 -1.40
CA GLY A 65 6.36 -23.68 -2.12
C GLY A 65 7.74 -23.33 -2.70
N PRO A 66 8.38 -24.30 -3.37
CA PRO A 66 9.77 -24.14 -3.81
C PRO A 66 9.88 -23.23 -5.04
N THR A 67 10.99 -22.50 -5.11
CA THR A 67 11.40 -21.69 -6.29
C THR A 67 12.19 -22.50 -7.31
N THR A 68 12.65 -23.70 -6.93
CA THR A 68 13.43 -24.61 -7.77
C THR A 68 12.87 -26.02 -7.71
N THR A 69 12.91 -26.75 -8.81
CA THR A 69 12.54 -28.17 -8.86
C THR A 69 13.40 -28.90 -9.86
N THR A 70 13.64 -30.19 -9.65
CA THR A 70 14.32 -31.06 -10.62
C THR A 70 13.29 -31.97 -11.26
N GLN A 71 13.22 -31.99 -12.59
CA GLN A 71 12.26 -32.80 -13.35
C GLN A 71 12.96 -33.54 -14.49
N LEU A 72 12.34 -34.60 -14.99
CA LEU A 72 12.80 -35.30 -16.19
C LEU A 72 12.71 -34.38 -17.41
N CYS A 73 13.74 -34.39 -18.25
CA CYS A 73 13.82 -33.61 -19.47
C CYS A 73 14.00 -34.53 -20.68
N GLY A 74 13.80 -34.01 -21.91
CA GLY A 74 13.86 -34.84 -23.12
C GLY A 74 12.78 -35.92 -23.13
N THR A 75 11.56 -35.57 -22.72
CA THR A 75 10.48 -36.53 -22.44
C THR A 75 9.86 -37.14 -23.69
N GLN A 76 10.17 -36.66 -24.89
CA GLN A 76 9.75 -37.31 -26.12
C GLN A 76 10.34 -38.73 -26.20
N ALA A 77 9.52 -39.73 -26.48
CA ALA A 77 9.98 -41.10 -26.58
C ALA A 77 10.99 -41.24 -27.72
N CYS A 78 12.06 -42.00 -27.50
CA CYS A 78 13.01 -42.28 -28.56
C CYS A 78 12.38 -43.24 -29.58
N ASN A 79 12.91 -43.25 -30.81
CA ASN A 79 12.59 -44.31 -31.75
C ASN A 79 13.02 -45.67 -31.16
N TYR A 80 12.23 -46.70 -31.41
CA TYR A 80 12.65 -48.06 -31.12
C TYR A 80 13.50 -48.60 -32.27
N PRO A 81 14.66 -49.23 -32.01
CA PRO A 81 15.33 -49.36 -30.72
C PRO A 81 16.12 -48.10 -30.32
N ARG A 82 16.12 -47.74 -29.01
CA ARG A 82 16.74 -46.49 -28.51
C ARG A 82 18.27 -46.45 -28.66
N VAL A 83 18.91 -47.61 -28.59
CA VAL A 83 20.35 -47.82 -28.84
C VAL A 83 20.47 -49.04 -29.76
N ASN A 84 21.66 -49.37 -30.27
CA ASN A 84 21.91 -50.58 -31.08
C ASN A 84 21.66 -51.88 -30.27
N GLY A 85 20.41 -52.15 -29.87
CA GLY A 85 19.96 -53.23 -28.97
C GLY A 85 18.49 -53.04 -28.52
N PRO A 86 17.84 -54.04 -27.91
CA PRO A 86 16.39 -54.08 -27.68
C PRO A 86 15.95 -53.26 -26.45
N LYS A 87 16.42 -52.01 -26.32
CA LYS A 87 16.01 -51.13 -25.21
C LYS A 87 14.71 -50.40 -25.54
N PRO A 88 13.82 -50.24 -24.54
CA PRO A 88 12.57 -49.53 -24.74
C PRO A 88 12.80 -48.05 -25.10
N PRO A 89 11.83 -47.40 -25.75
CA PRO A 89 11.85 -45.97 -26.10
C PRO A 89 12.11 -45.01 -24.93
N CYS A 90 11.76 -45.42 -23.72
CA CYS A 90 11.84 -44.63 -22.49
C CYS A 90 12.84 -45.25 -21.52
N CYS A 91 13.72 -44.44 -20.94
CA CYS A 91 14.53 -44.80 -19.76
C CYS A 91 13.67 -44.81 -18.50
N THR A 92 12.80 -43.81 -18.37
CA THR A 92 11.93 -43.61 -17.21
C THR A 92 10.50 -43.40 -17.69
N GLY A 93 9.55 -44.10 -17.08
CA GLY A 93 8.14 -44.01 -17.44
C GLY A 93 7.76 -44.84 -18.66
N THR A 94 6.51 -44.69 -19.10
CA THR A 94 5.91 -45.44 -20.22
C THR A 94 5.57 -44.50 -21.38
N PRO A 95 5.73 -44.95 -22.65
CA PRO A 95 5.30 -44.17 -23.81
C PRO A 95 3.78 -43.94 -23.78
N THR A 96 3.37 -42.67 -23.88
CA THR A 96 1.98 -42.22 -23.96
C THR A 96 1.84 -41.18 -25.05
N VAL A 97 0.68 -41.10 -25.69
CA VAL A 97 0.45 -40.13 -26.77
C VAL A 97 0.01 -38.79 -26.18
N ILE A 98 0.79 -37.73 -26.42
CA ILE A 98 0.46 -36.34 -26.08
C ILE A 98 0.67 -35.51 -27.34
N ASN A 99 -0.33 -34.73 -27.77
CA ASN A 99 -0.28 -33.89 -28.97
C ASN A 99 0.21 -34.63 -30.23
N ASN A 100 -0.29 -35.85 -30.47
CA ASN A 100 0.09 -36.74 -31.58
C ASN A 100 1.56 -37.22 -31.58
N TRP A 101 2.32 -37.03 -30.49
CA TRP A 101 3.67 -37.57 -30.33
C TRP A 101 3.75 -38.51 -29.12
N TYR A 102 4.68 -39.47 -29.16
CA TYR A 102 4.93 -40.35 -28.03
C TYR A 102 5.84 -39.65 -27.01
N HIS A 103 5.41 -39.61 -25.75
CA HIS A 103 6.16 -39.06 -24.63
C HIS A 103 6.29 -40.10 -23.51
N CYS A 104 7.44 -40.13 -22.87
CA CYS A 104 7.74 -40.92 -21.68
C CYS A 104 7.19 -40.20 -20.45
N VAL A 105 6.14 -40.79 -19.85
CA VAL A 105 5.46 -40.21 -18.68
C VAL A 105 5.52 -41.20 -17.53
N ASN A 106 5.77 -40.70 -16.32
CA ASN A 106 5.64 -41.50 -15.11
C ASN A 106 4.20 -41.37 -14.60
N SER A 107 3.53 -42.47 -14.23
CA SER A 107 2.13 -42.47 -13.77
C SER A 107 1.87 -41.65 -12.50
N SER A 108 2.89 -41.02 -11.91
CA SER A 108 2.80 -40.13 -10.76
C SER A 108 2.98 -38.64 -11.07
N THR A 109 3.28 -38.24 -12.31
CA THR A 109 3.24 -36.83 -12.69
C THR A 109 1.81 -36.46 -13.05
N SER A 110 1.05 -36.05 -12.05
CA SER A 110 -0.11 -35.19 -12.26
C SER A 110 0.37 -34.03 -13.12
N GLN A 111 -0.03 -34.02 -14.40
CA GLN A 111 0.03 -32.82 -15.20
C GLN A 111 -0.74 -31.77 -14.41
N THR A 112 -0.03 -30.89 -13.71
CA THR A 112 -0.50 -29.53 -13.59
C THR A 112 -0.61 -29.06 -15.02
N ARG A 113 -1.81 -29.25 -15.61
CA ARG A 113 -2.20 -28.56 -16.83
C ARG A 113 -1.70 -27.15 -16.63
N GLY A 114 -0.88 -26.66 -17.56
CA GLY A 114 -0.45 -25.27 -17.56
C GLY A 114 -1.69 -24.47 -17.22
N SER A 115 -1.68 -23.84 -16.05
CA SER A 115 -2.83 -23.07 -15.62
C SER A 115 -2.93 -22.03 -16.71
N THR A 116 -3.94 -22.15 -17.58
CA THR A 116 -4.35 -21.02 -18.39
C THR A 116 -4.57 -19.93 -17.37
N PHE A 117 -3.60 -19.02 -17.23
CA PHE A 117 -3.64 -18.03 -16.18
C PHE A 117 -4.92 -17.25 -16.44
N CYS A 118 -5.90 -17.45 -15.57
CA CYS A 118 -7.08 -16.61 -15.58
C CYS A 118 -6.56 -15.22 -15.24
N CYS A 119 -6.51 -14.34 -16.24
CA CYS A 119 -6.22 -12.95 -15.97
C CYS A 119 -7.33 -12.40 -15.08
N PRO A 120 -7.02 -11.89 -13.88
CA PRO A 120 -8.01 -11.18 -13.09
C PRO A 120 -8.53 -10.01 -13.92
N THR A 121 -9.84 -9.80 -13.92
CA THR A 121 -10.48 -8.69 -14.64
C THR A 121 -9.87 -7.37 -14.16
N GLY A 122 -9.39 -6.53 -15.08
CA GLY A 122 -8.71 -5.27 -14.76
C GLY A 122 -7.28 -5.40 -14.24
N GLY A 123 -6.72 -6.61 -14.22
CA GLY A 123 -5.35 -6.88 -13.77
C GLY A 123 -5.13 -6.64 -12.28
N ILE A 124 -3.92 -6.91 -11.80
CA ILE A 124 -3.54 -6.60 -10.41
C ILE A 124 -2.56 -5.42 -10.43
N TRP A 125 -2.92 -4.38 -9.69
CA TRP A 125 -2.12 -3.19 -9.50
C TRP A 125 -1.26 -3.30 -8.23
N GLY A 126 -0.05 -2.77 -8.29
CA GLY A 126 0.72 -2.46 -7.10
C GLY A 126 0.17 -1.22 -6.39
N ASP A 127 0.67 -0.99 -5.18
CA ASP A 127 0.36 0.24 -4.45
C ASP A 127 0.84 1.47 -5.23
N TRP A 128 0.12 2.57 -5.05
CA TRP A 128 0.57 3.87 -5.54
C TRP A 128 1.82 4.33 -4.79
N SER A 129 2.74 4.95 -5.52
CA SER A 129 3.85 5.69 -4.92
C SER A 129 3.35 6.84 -4.05
N ALA A 130 4.24 7.34 -3.19
CA ALA A 130 4.04 8.65 -2.57
C ALA A 130 3.84 9.73 -3.65
N TRP A 131 3.16 10.80 -3.29
CA TRP A 131 3.02 11.96 -4.18
C TRP A 131 4.38 12.65 -4.36
N ALA A 132 4.66 13.09 -5.58
CA ALA A 132 5.82 13.89 -5.91
C ALA A 132 5.35 15.27 -6.40
N LYS A 133 5.97 16.34 -5.88
CA LYS A 133 5.70 17.71 -6.32
C LYS A 133 6.51 17.99 -7.59
N LYS A 134 5.86 18.53 -8.63
CA LYS A 134 6.51 18.82 -9.91
C LYS A 134 7.56 19.93 -9.81
N ASP A 135 7.19 21.03 -9.15
CA ASP A 135 8.09 22.14 -8.85
C ASP A 135 7.67 22.83 -7.54
N GLU A 136 8.53 23.65 -6.92
CA GLU A 136 8.25 24.28 -5.62
C GLU A 136 7.06 25.25 -5.61
N LYS A 137 6.69 25.83 -6.77
CA LYS A 137 5.66 26.87 -6.89
C LYS A 137 4.33 26.35 -7.44
N SER A 138 4.31 25.10 -7.90
CA SER A 138 3.17 24.44 -8.51
C SER A 138 2.29 23.79 -7.45
N VAL A 139 1.01 23.70 -7.79
CA VAL A 139 0.02 22.88 -7.08
C VAL A 139 -0.09 21.48 -7.70
N GLU A 140 0.82 21.13 -8.61
CA GLU A 140 0.78 19.90 -9.40
C GLU A 140 1.58 18.79 -8.69
N PHE A 141 0.88 17.70 -8.38
CA PHE A 141 1.44 16.51 -7.76
C PHE A 141 1.16 15.29 -8.62
N THR A 142 2.17 14.45 -8.81
CA THR A 142 2.06 13.20 -9.56
C THR A 142 2.40 12.00 -8.69
N ARG A 143 1.81 10.84 -8.98
CA ARG A 143 2.20 9.55 -8.40
C ARG A 143 2.07 8.46 -9.44
N THR A 144 2.77 7.36 -9.26
CA THR A 144 2.79 6.24 -10.21
C THR A 144 2.51 4.92 -9.51
N ARG A 145 2.05 3.93 -10.29
CA ARG A 145 1.91 2.53 -9.85
C ARG A 145 2.24 1.60 -11.01
N SER A 146 2.43 0.32 -10.70
CA SER A 146 2.76 -0.68 -11.72
C SER A 146 1.69 -1.76 -11.83
N CYS A 147 1.43 -2.19 -13.07
CA CYS A 147 0.60 -3.36 -13.35
C CYS A 147 1.42 -4.64 -13.09
N LEU A 148 1.14 -5.32 -11.98
CA LEU A 148 1.90 -6.50 -11.55
C LEU A 148 1.62 -7.72 -12.42
N THR A 149 0.47 -7.74 -13.11
CA THR A 149 0.10 -8.82 -14.05
C THR A 149 0.47 -8.50 -15.51
N GLY A 150 1.09 -7.34 -15.78
CA GLY A 150 1.45 -6.93 -17.14
C GLY A 150 2.46 -7.87 -17.80
N GLY A 151 3.39 -8.42 -17.03
CA GLY A 151 4.35 -9.43 -17.49
C GLY A 151 3.73 -10.79 -17.84
N LEU A 152 2.45 -11.02 -17.51
CA LEU A 152 1.70 -12.23 -17.84
C LEU A 152 0.77 -12.04 -19.05
N ASN A 153 0.94 -10.95 -19.82
CA ASN A 153 0.02 -10.53 -20.89
C ASN A 153 -1.41 -10.25 -20.41
N CYS A 154 -1.61 -10.02 -19.11
CA CYS A 154 -2.89 -9.56 -18.59
C CYS A 154 -2.96 -8.03 -18.67
N VAL A 155 -4.05 -7.52 -19.24
CA VAL A 155 -4.32 -6.09 -19.31
C VAL A 155 -4.72 -5.60 -17.93
N CYS A 156 -4.08 -4.54 -17.44
CA CYS A 156 -4.57 -3.80 -16.30
C CYS A 156 -5.44 -2.64 -16.76
N ASP A 157 -6.65 -2.52 -16.22
CA ASP A 157 -7.55 -1.43 -16.53
C ASP A 157 -7.25 -0.24 -15.60
N GLY A 158 -7.04 0.93 -16.21
CA GLY A 158 -6.76 2.19 -15.52
C GLY A 158 -5.33 2.70 -15.74
N GLU A 159 -5.02 3.82 -15.09
CA GLU A 159 -3.79 4.57 -15.36
C GLU A 159 -2.60 4.08 -14.52
N ILE A 160 -1.40 4.19 -15.10
CA ILE A 160 -0.11 3.95 -14.43
C ILE A 160 0.39 5.21 -13.68
N GLU A 161 -0.18 6.36 -14.00
CA GLU A 161 0.16 7.67 -13.46
C GLU A 161 -1.11 8.42 -13.09
N GLU A 162 -1.07 9.15 -11.99
CA GLU A 162 -2.16 10.03 -11.57
C GLU A 162 -1.60 11.41 -11.24
N THR A 163 -2.26 12.43 -11.76
CA THR A 163 -1.91 13.84 -11.53
C THR A 163 -3.07 14.56 -10.86
N LYS A 164 -2.76 15.38 -9.85
CA LYS A 164 -3.73 16.28 -9.23
C LYS A 164 -3.16 17.69 -9.04
N TYR A 165 -4.07 18.66 -9.05
CA TYR A 165 -3.76 20.09 -8.90
C TYR A 165 -4.14 20.61 -7.50
N ALA A 166 -3.85 19.82 -6.47
CA ALA A 166 -4.13 20.15 -5.07
C ALA A 166 -3.12 19.45 -4.15
N CYS A 167 -2.80 20.08 -3.03
CA CYS A 167 -1.89 19.54 -2.03
C CYS A 167 -2.43 18.20 -1.46
N PRO A 168 -1.60 17.14 -1.37
CA PRO A 168 -2.07 15.82 -0.94
C PRO A 168 -2.58 15.72 0.48
N CYS A 169 -2.09 16.59 1.37
CA CYS A 169 -2.58 16.65 2.74
C CYS A 169 -3.92 17.37 2.78
N GLY A 170 -4.88 16.77 3.47
CA GLY A 170 -6.14 17.41 3.81
C GLY A 170 -5.92 18.62 4.74
N PRO A 171 -6.90 19.54 4.87
CA PRO A 171 -6.75 20.71 5.73
C PRO A 171 -6.40 20.31 7.17
N LEU A 172 -5.40 20.96 7.76
CA LEU A 172 -5.08 20.84 9.19
C LEU A 172 -6.23 21.46 9.98
N LYS A 173 -6.80 20.71 10.92
CA LYS A 173 -8.00 21.14 11.64
C LYS A 173 -7.67 21.66 13.03
N THR A 174 -8.58 22.42 13.61
CA THR A 174 -8.48 22.88 14.99
C THR A 174 -9.06 21.84 15.95
N ILE A 175 -8.44 21.66 17.12
CA ILE A 175 -9.07 20.93 18.23
C ILE A 175 -10.12 21.85 18.87
N THR A 176 -11.36 21.39 18.98
CA THR A 176 -12.46 22.18 19.56
C THR A 176 -12.85 21.66 20.93
N PRO A 177 -13.55 22.44 21.77
CA PRO A 177 -14.06 21.96 23.05
C PRO A 177 -14.97 20.72 22.92
N GLU A 178 -15.75 20.63 21.84
CA GLU A 178 -16.67 19.52 21.56
C GLU A 178 -15.93 18.27 21.06
N ASN A 179 -14.81 18.46 20.36
CA ASN A 179 -13.96 17.39 19.84
C ASN A 179 -12.52 17.59 20.33
N ASN A 180 -12.30 17.28 21.61
CA ASN A 180 -11.03 17.45 22.29
C ASN A 180 -10.40 16.11 22.72
N PRO A 181 -9.64 15.42 21.83
CA PRO A 181 -8.87 14.24 22.19
C PRO A 181 -7.82 14.47 23.29
N CYS A 182 -7.50 15.73 23.60
CA CYS A 182 -6.54 16.13 24.61
C CYS A 182 -7.16 16.41 25.99
N ALA A 183 -8.48 16.25 26.16
CA ALA A 183 -9.18 16.61 27.39
C ALA A 183 -8.64 15.88 28.65
N SER A 184 -8.11 14.67 28.50
CA SER A 184 -7.52 13.90 29.61
C SER A 184 -6.07 14.30 29.94
N LYS A 185 -5.43 15.10 29.09
CA LYS A 185 -4.02 15.49 29.20
C LYS A 185 -3.81 16.89 29.79
N THR A 186 -4.86 17.71 29.80
CA THR A 186 -4.78 19.08 30.32
C THR A 186 -6.13 19.55 30.83
N THR A 187 -6.12 20.36 31.88
CA THR A 187 -7.31 21.07 32.40
C THR A 187 -7.60 22.37 31.65
N LYS A 188 -6.68 22.80 30.78
CA LYS A 188 -6.82 24.00 29.95
C LYS A 188 -7.84 23.77 28.82
N THR A 189 -8.41 24.85 28.29
CA THR A 189 -9.42 24.80 27.23
C THR A 189 -8.79 25.05 25.87
N PRO A 190 -9.12 24.29 24.81
CA PRO A 190 -8.61 24.55 23.47
C PRO A 190 -9.18 25.84 22.90
N TYR A 191 -8.34 26.63 22.25
CA TYR A 191 -8.72 27.87 21.60
C TYR A 191 -9.07 27.63 20.14
N ALA A 192 -10.36 27.48 19.87
CA ALA A 192 -10.90 27.10 18.57
C ALA A 192 -11.46 28.27 17.74
N ILE A 193 -10.99 29.51 17.97
CA ILE A 193 -11.52 30.69 17.27
C ILE A 193 -10.94 30.85 15.86
N ARG A 194 -9.79 30.22 15.56
CA ARG A 194 -9.12 30.35 14.27
C ARG A 194 -8.66 29.00 13.75
N ASP A 195 -9.08 28.68 12.54
CA ASP A 195 -8.57 27.54 11.81
C ASP A 195 -7.15 27.79 11.27
N PRO A 196 -6.34 26.72 11.15
CA PRO A 196 -5.05 26.82 10.49
C PRO A 196 -5.20 27.31 9.06
N ALA A 197 -4.36 28.27 8.67
CA ALA A 197 -4.30 28.76 7.30
C ALA A 197 -3.70 27.70 6.39
N TYR A 198 -4.41 27.33 5.33
CA TYR A 198 -3.97 26.34 4.36
C TYR A 198 -3.44 27.02 3.09
N PHE A 199 -2.22 26.69 2.69
CA PHE A 199 -1.54 27.24 1.53
C PHE A 199 -1.35 26.15 0.46
N PRO A 200 -2.26 26.04 -0.52
CA PRO A 200 -2.23 24.94 -1.48
C PRO A 200 -1.01 24.97 -2.41
N SER A 201 -0.46 26.15 -2.72
CA SER A 201 0.70 26.33 -3.61
C SER A 201 2.00 25.83 -3.00
N THR A 202 2.24 26.11 -1.72
CA THR A 202 3.42 25.59 -1.01
C THR A 202 3.16 24.23 -0.38
N CYS A 203 1.88 23.83 -0.25
CA CYS A 203 1.43 22.62 0.43
C CYS A 203 1.81 22.65 1.92
N ASP A 204 1.52 23.80 2.53
CA ASP A 204 1.77 24.09 3.94
C ASP A 204 0.47 24.38 4.68
N ALA A 205 0.44 24.05 5.97
CA ALA A 205 -0.60 24.48 6.89
C ALA A 205 0.04 25.31 8.01
N THR A 206 -0.52 26.47 8.32
CA THR A 206 0.04 27.38 9.31
C THR A 206 -0.95 27.65 10.42
N VAL A 207 -0.52 27.39 11.64
CA VAL A 207 -1.24 27.73 12.86
C VAL A 207 -0.67 29.03 13.42
N MET A 208 -1.55 29.94 13.84
CA MET A 208 -1.16 31.15 14.55
C MET A 208 -1.38 30.94 16.04
N LEU A 209 -0.29 30.81 16.80
CA LEU A 209 -0.36 30.76 18.26
C LEU A 209 -0.33 32.20 18.77
N ALA A 210 -1.31 32.63 19.56
CA ALA A 210 -1.26 33.95 20.20
C ALA A 210 0.02 34.02 21.04
N ASN A 211 0.78 35.12 21.05
CA ASN A 211 2.04 35.33 21.81
C ASN A 211 1.85 36.14 23.11
N SER A 212 0.61 36.37 23.51
CA SER A 212 0.29 37.26 24.62
C SER A 212 -0.95 36.75 25.33
N ASN A 213 -1.13 37.19 26.57
CA ASN A 213 -2.34 36.91 27.34
C ASN A 213 -3.48 37.90 27.07
N PHE A 214 -3.37 38.70 25.99
CA PHE A 214 -4.32 39.77 25.67
C PHE A 214 -5.76 39.26 25.46
N ARG A 215 -5.92 38.10 24.81
CA ARG A 215 -7.26 37.53 24.50
C ARG A 215 -7.72 36.52 25.54
N GLN A 216 -6.80 35.67 25.98
CA GLN A 216 -6.99 34.61 26.96
C GLN A 216 -5.64 34.36 27.65
N PRO A 217 -5.60 33.78 28.85
CA PRO A 217 -4.36 33.43 29.53
C PRO A 217 -3.73 32.17 28.92
N PHE A 218 -3.05 32.34 27.78
CA PHE A 218 -2.35 31.30 27.03
C PHE A 218 -1.00 30.92 27.66
N TYR A 219 -0.35 31.89 28.28
CA TYR A 219 1.04 31.82 28.72
C TYR A 219 1.16 31.87 30.22
N THR A 220 1.96 30.95 30.73
CA THR A 220 2.32 30.85 32.14
C THR A 220 3.82 30.67 32.25
N PHE A 221 4.42 31.21 33.31
CA PHE A 221 5.83 30.95 33.58
C PHE A 221 5.99 29.47 33.93
N ASN A 222 6.86 28.78 33.21
CA ASN A 222 7.21 27.39 33.45
C ASN A 222 8.51 27.36 34.26
N GLU A 223 8.40 26.97 35.53
CA GLU A 223 9.52 26.93 36.47
C GLU A 223 10.62 25.94 36.05
N GLU A 224 10.25 24.81 35.45
CA GLU A 224 11.19 23.79 34.98
C GLU A 224 12.03 24.29 33.80
N LYS A 225 11.37 24.96 32.85
CA LYS A 225 12.01 25.52 31.65
C LYS A 225 12.59 26.93 31.88
N LYS A 226 12.31 27.55 33.03
CA LYS A 226 12.64 28.95 33.39
C LYS A 226 12.26 29.98 32.32
N LYS A 227 11.14 29.75 31.64
CA LYS A 227 10.64 30.57 30.53
C LYS A 227 9.12 30.58 30.53
N TYR A 228 8.52 31.60 29.93
CA TYR A 228 7.09 31.54 29.61
C TYR A 228 6.85 30.51 28.50
N THR A 229 5.82 29.68 28.67
CA THR A 229 5.41 28.67 27.68
C THR A 229 3.92 28.75 27.42
N CYS A 230 3.49 28.34 26.22
CA CYS A 230 2.11 27.98 25.98
C CYS A 230 1.94 26.48 25.79
N THR A 231 0.82 26.00 26.30
CA THR A 231 0.36 24.63 26.11
C THR A 231 -0.28 24.51 24.74
N THR A 232 0.21 23.61 23.90
CA THR A 232 -0.39 23.31 22.58
C THR A 232 -0.61 21.81 22.48
N GLY A 233 -1.82 21.41 22.09
CA GLY A 233 -2.17 20.02 21.86
C GLY A 233 -2.22 19.73 20.37
N PHE A 234 -1.73 18.56 19.97
CA PHE A 234 -1.74 18.09 18.60
C PHE A 234 -2.10 16.62 18.54
N VAL A 235 -2.88 16.24 17.52
CA VAL A 235 -3.47 14.91 17.35
C VAL A 235 -2.95 14.29 16.07
N ASN A 236 -2.42 13.07 16.16
CA ASN A 236 -1.92 12.33 15.00
C ASN A 236 -3.05 11.64 14.20
N GLN A 237 -2.71 11.02 13.07
CA GLN A 237 -3.66 10.26 12.23
C GLN A 237 -4.32 9.08 12.97
N SER A 238 -3.68 8.55 14.02
CA SER A 238 -4.24 7.49 14.87
C SER A 238 -5.21 8.02 15.93
N GLY A 239 -5.48 9.33 15.97
CA GLY A 239 -6.36 9.97 16.95
C GLY A 239 -5.73 10.17 18.33
N GLN A 240 -4.41 9.94 18.47
CA GLN A 240 -3.72 10.10 19.76
C GLN A 240 -3.31 11.57 19.95
N CYS A 241 -3.68 12.14 21.09
CA CYS A 241 -3.25 13.48 21.48
C CYS A 241 -1.92 13.46 22.23
N GLN A 242 -1.06 14.43 21.89
CA GLN A 242 0.09 14.85 22.67
C GLN A 242 -0.01 16.34 23.00
N ILE A 243 0.56 16.72 24.15
CA ILE A 243 0.66 18.10 24.61
C ILE A 243 2.13 18.50 24.60
N GLY A 244 2.43 19.69 24.08
CA GLY A 244 3.74 20.31 24.14
C GLY A 244 3.69 21.68 24.81
N GLU A 245 4.78 22.02 25.50
CA GLU A 245 5.01 23.32 26.12
C GLU A 245 6.00 24.11 25.26
N PHE A 246 5.46 25.00 24.44
CA PHE A 246 6.22 25.75 23.45
C PHE A 246 6.71 27.08 24.04
N PRO A 247 8.01 27.42 23.92
CA PRO A 247 8.56 28.68 24.41
C PRO A 247 7.96 29.88 23.66
N THR A 248 7.79 31.00 24.38
CA THR A 248 7.36 32.31 23.83
C THR A 248 8.45 33.36 23.99
N GLY A 249 8.41 34.36 23.10
CA GLY A 249 9.41 35.41 22.98
C GLY A 249 9.29 36.56 23.97
N ASP A 250 8.10 37.06 24.33
CA ASP A 250 8.01 38.36 25.00
C ASP A 250 6.72 38.51 25.85
N THR A 251 6.82 39.27 26.94
CA THR A 251 5.71 39.69 27.81
C THR A 251 4.82 40.77 27.18
N ASP A 252 4.87 40.93 25.86
CA ASP A 252 4.20 42.03 25.15
C ASP A 252 2.66 41.90 25.24
N THR A 253 2.03 42.98 25.65
CA THR A 253 0.58 43.12 25.77
C THR A 253 -0.13 43.36 24.42
N SER A 254 0.62 43.55 23.33
CA SER A 254 0.10 44.05 22.04
C SER A 254 -0.60 43.02 21.15
N GLY A 255 -1.04 41.88 21.67
CA GLY A 255 -1.88 40.94 20.91
C GLY A 255 -1.16 40.24 19.75
N GLN A 256 0.16 40.05 19.83
CA GLN A 256 1.01 39.43 18.82
C GLN A 256 0.72 37.92 18.61
N PHE A 257 1.24 37.34 17.51
CA PHE A 257 1.12 35.92 17.17
C PHE A 257 2.44 35.32 16.66
N TRP A 258 2.66 34.03 16.95
CA TRP A 258 3.72 33.21 16.35
C TRP A 258 3.16 32.34 15.24
N ARG A 259 3.93 32.27 14.15
CA ARG A 259 3.59 31.48 12.98
C ARG A 259 4.21 30.08 13.07
N PHE A 260 3.37 29.05 13.15
CA PHE A 260 3.79 27.65 13.15
C PHE A 260 3.35 26.96 11.85
N THR A 261 4.29 26.81 10.92
CA THR A 261 4.09 26.20 9.60
C THR A 261 4.45 24.71 9.59
N PHE A 262 3.50 23.88 9.21
CA PHE A 262 3.64 22.44 9.00
C PHE A 262 3.78 22.17 7.51
N ASN A 263 4.62 21.18 7.19
CA ASN A 263 4.85 20.73 5.83
C ASN A 263 4.06 19.44 5.60
N CYS A 264 3.49 19.29 4.42
CA CYS A 264 2.82 18.05 4.06
C CYS A 264 3.81 16.90 3.90
N ASN A 265 3.59 15.80 4.62
CA ASN A 265 4.26 14.54 4.36
C ASN A 265 3.54 13.83 3.20
N LEU A 266 4.22 13.74 2.05
CA LEU A 266 3.64 13.22 0.82
C LEU A 266 3.46 11.69 0.81
N GLU A 267 4.10 10.99 1.76
CA GLU A 267 3.92 9.54 1.97
C GLU A 267 2.65 9.27 2.78
N THR A 268 2.44 9.99 3.89
CA THR A 268 1.34 9.74 4.82
C THR A 268 0.09 10.56 4.53
N GLY A 269 0.21 11.65 3.77
CA GLY A 269 -0.89 12.60 3.52
C GLY A 269 -1.30 13.42 4.76
N ALA A 270 -0.39 13.59 5.72
CA ALA A 270 -0.62 14.38 6.94
C ALA A 270 0.54 15.34 7.23
N TRP A 271 0.36 16.15 8.28
CA TRP A 271 1.21 17.32 8.55
C TRP A 271 2.36 16.98 9.48
N ASP A 272 3.58 17.32 9.06
CA ASP A 272 4.79 17.12 9.85
C ASP A 272 5.46 18.46 10.19
N ARG A 273 6.01 18.55 11.40
CA ARG A 273 6.88 19.65 11.81
C ARG A 273 7.80 19.20 12.94
N LYS A 274 9.09 19.49 12.80
CA LYS A 274 10.04 19.41 13.91
C LYS A 274 10.24 20.80 14.50
N PHE A 275 10.06 20.93 15.80
CA PHE A 275 10.27 22.19 16.51
C PHE A 275 10.83 21.91 17.91
N ASP A 276 12.03 22.41 18.17
CA ASP A 276 12.76 22.17 19.42
C ASP A 276 12.88 20.65 19.71
N GLU A 277 12.41 20.18 20.86
CA GLU A 277 12.36 18.77 21.25
C GLU A 277 11.15 18.00 20.67
N TYR A 278 10.18 18.69 20.05
CA TYR A 278 8.96 18.08 19.52
C TYR A 278 9.11 17.68 18.06
N ASP A 279 9.02 16.38 17.78
CA ASP A 279 8.89 15.84 16.43
C ASP A 279 7.43 15.48 16.15
N MET A 280 6.68 16.43 15.61
CA MET A 280 5.25 16.28 15.33
C MET A 280 5.08 15.60 13.98
N LYS A 281 4.58 14.36 13.99
CA LYS A 281 4.42 13.50 12.81
C LYS A 281 2.97 13.10 12.59
N GLY A 282 2.52 13.18 11.35
CA GLY A 282 1.20 12.75 10.93
C GLY A 282 0.08 13.52 11.63
N ILE A 283 0.25 14.83 11.84
CA ILE A 283 -0.72 15.66 12.55
C ILE A 283 -1.96 15.91 11.70
N THR A 284 -3.13 15.83 12.32
CA THR A 284 -4.43 16.10 11.70
C THR A 284 -5.20 17.22 12.39
N HIS A 285 -5.00 17.38 13.70
CA HIS A 285 -5.62 18.45 14.48
C HIS A 285 -4.60 19.11 15.41
N ILE A 286 -4.77 20.39 15.69
CA ILE A 286 -3.92 21.15 16.61
C ILE A 286 -4.70 22.31 17.23
N ALA A 287 -4.40 22.65 18.48
CA ALA A 287 -4.88 23.88 19.09
C ALA A 287 -3.93 24.37 20.19
N GLN A 288 -3.89 25.70 20.36
CA GLN A 288 -3.34 26.31 21.56
C GLN A 288 -4.37 26.20 22.69
N PHE A 289 -3.91 26.00 23.93
CA PHE A 289 -4.76 25.87 25.09
C PHE A 289 -4.55 27.04 26.05
N TYR A 290 -5.63 27.51 26.69
CA TYR A 290 -5.61 28.59 27.66
C TYR A 290 -6.22 28.15 28.99
N ALA A 291 -5.77 28.75 30.10
CA ALA A 291 -6.40 28.52 31.40
C ALA A 291 -7.76 29.24 31.45
N LYS A 292 -8.82 28.61 31.95
CA LYS A 292 -10.04 29.36 32.25
C LYS A 292 -9.77 30.21 33.50
N THR A 293 -10.03 31.50 33.41
CA THR A 293 -10.22 32.35 34.59
C THR A 293 -11.68 32.18 35.00
N ASP A 294 -11.91 31.76 36.25
CA ASP A 294 -13.23 31.73 36.86
C ASP A 294 -13.84 33.14 36.97
#